data_AF-A0A316WDB0-F1
#
_entry.id   AF-A0A316WDB0-F1
#
_cell.length_a   1.000
_cell.length_b   1.000
_cell.length_c   1.000
_cell.angle_alpha   90.00
_cell.angle_beta   90.00
_cell.angle_gamma   90.00
#
_symmetry.space_group_name_H-M   'P 1'
#
loop_
_entity.id
_entity.type
_entity.pdbx_description
1 polymer ?
#
loop_
_entity_poly.entity_id
_entity_poly.type
_entity_poly.pdbx_seq_one_letter_code
_entity_poly.pdbx_strand_id
1 'polypeptide(L)'
;MFAGISVFSQEIKVKKGEIQIDGKSVAKIDKEKNNYTISDLSGKALFTATITSQTPLKNNVSKNWLQLTGSNGVIRELELIDKTSFSFGFEKPITQNLILSDNPLLPVSGIDESKINSFFQTEDRSISTAEDIRIEKDKETNRSEDALAADNKILISSVGIISANNQKIGYIVRKVTGTDGIQKFLSYTVLDINKIPVAQIDFSSYDKANIQSGLVLKTFDGKSFPIKLANYTSERLEYDELAPRVIKKLYANGYTLGDMKSMAEIAHQENAEANNQQNNDAESRAKADSKNIYNIPGYVIGKDGTKKNGEITIMFESIAVKLGVNDTKAYGDTATLHSSDKTEFLKAKDGVKFCAGERCFIGVAGTSSLGGSVFLEILEEKNEGYVLNDLRYPEDYYLKLANQPKAVYLGEKGGFGKRKPEKIKKAFDEYVSCPTLDFSKYDTKTKEGLVQVLADYSAQCKK
;
A
#
# COMPACT_ATOMS: atom_id res chain seq x y z
N MET A 1 -15.00 -23.27 24.57
CA MET A 1 -13.66 -23.60 25.11
C MET A 1 -12.71 -23.60 23.92
N PHE A 2 -12.09 -22.46 23.63
CA PHE A 2 -11.10 -22.34 22.55
C PHE A 2 -9.73 -22.63 23.16
N ALA A 3 -9.18 -23.82 22.90
CA ALA A 3 -7.79 -24.12 23.21
C ALA A 3 -6.92 -23.36 22.21
N GLY A 4 -6.30 -22.28 22.67
CA GLY A 4 -5.26 -21.60 21.91
C GLY A 4 -4.06 -22.53 21.76
N ILE A 5 -3.66 -22.79 20.52
CA ILE A 5 -2.38 -23.41 20.23
C ILE A 5 -1.31 -22.37 20.57
N SER A 6 -0.78 -22.43 21.79
CA SER A 6 0.43 -21.71 22.17
C SER A 6 1.58 -22.34 21.40
N VAL A 7 1.99 -21.69 20.30
CA VAL A 7 3.24 -22.02 19.62
C VAL A 7 4.37 -21.61 20.57
N PHE A 8 4.95 -22.57 21.28
CA PHE A 8 6.17 -22.36 22.04
C PHE A 8 7.30 -22.02 21.04
N SER A 9 7.72 -20.76 21.03
CA SER A 9 8.93 -20.36 20.32
C SER A 9 10.14 -20.87 21.11
N GLN A 10 10.96 -21.73 20.50
CA GLN A 10 12.19 -22.27 21.11
C GLN A 10 13.15 -21.14 21.46
N GLU A 11 13.66 -21.12 22.69
CA GLU A 11 14.61 -20.10 23.15
C GLU A 11 16.03 -20.49 22.75
N ILE A 12 16.58 -19.80 21.74
CA ILE A 12 17.94 -20.03 21.23
C ILE A 12 18.90 -19.00 21.84
N LYS A 13 19.97 -19.48 22.50
CA LYS A 13 20.98 -18.64 23.15
C LYS A 13 22.39 -19.13 22.84
N VAL A 14 23.32 -18.19 22.70
CA VAL A 14 24.76 -18.47 22.71
C VAL A 14 25.34 -17.93 24.02
N LYS A 15 25.92 -18.81 24.84
CA LYS A 15 26.50 -18.43 26.14
C LYS A 15 27.86 -19.10 26.31
N LYS A 16 28.90 -18.30 26.59
CA LYS A 16 30.27 -18.80 26.85
C LYS A 16 30.81 -19.77 25.79
N GLY A 17 30.51 -19.51 24.50
CA GLY A 17 30.92 -20.39 23.39
C GLY A 17 30.07 -21.65 23.21
N GLU A 18 28.96 -21.80 23.94
CA GLU A 18 28.01 -22.89 23.79
C GLU A 18 26.70 -22.42 23.16
N ILE A 19 26.17 -23.22 22.24
CA ILE A 19 24.84 -23.06 21.66
C ILE A 19 23.85 -23.81 22.56
N GLN A 20 22.85 -23.10 23.05
CA GLN A 20 21.80 -23.61 23.92
C GLN A 20 20.42 -23.46 23.27
N ILE A 21 19.63 -24.54 23.32
CA ILE A 21 18.23 -24.55 22.91
C ILE A 21 17.40 -24.89 24.15
N ASP A 22 16.49 -23.99 24.54
CA ASP A 22 15.69 -24.09 25.76
C ASP A 22 16.54 -24.37 27.01
N GLY A 23 17.72 -23.76 27.06
CA GLY A 23 18.70 -23.89 28.16
C GLY A 23 19.58 -25.14 28.12
N LYS A 24 19.36 -26.08 27.19
CA LYS A 24 20.21 -27.26 27.00
C LYS A 24 21.32 -26.98 26.00
N SER A 25 22.59 -27.20 26.39
CA SER A 25 23.73 -27.11 25.47
C SER A 25 23.69 -28.23 24.44
N VAL A 26 23.77 -27.86 23.16
CA VAL A 26 23.67 -28.80 22.02
C VAL A 26 24.92 -28.82 21.14
N ALA A 27 25.72 -27.75 21.15
CA ALA A 27 26.94 -27.62 20.37
C ALA A 27 27.84 -26.51 20.93
N LYS A 28 29.08 -26.42 20.45
CA LYS A 28 30.01 -25.32 20.70
C LYS A 28 30.21 -24.47 19.44
N ILE A 29 30.41 -23.17 19.64
CA ILE A 29 30.72 -22.21 18.58
C ILE A 29 31.93 -21.38 19.00
N ASP A 30 32.96 -21.39 18.18
CA ASP A 30 34.16 -20.58 18.36
C ASP A 30 34.36 -19.65 17.17
N LYS A 31 34.82 -18.43 17.43
CA LYS A 31 34.97 -17.39 16.40
C LYS A 31 36.44 -17.08 16.16
N GLU A 32 36.85 -17.25 14.92
CA GLU A 32 38.13 -16.76 14.41
C GLU A 32 37.89 -15.76 13.28
N LYS A 33 38.12 -14.47 13.55
CA LYS A 33 37.81 -13.36 12.62
C LYS A 33 36.34 -13.38 12.18
N ASN A 34 36.07 -13.79 10.94
CA ASN A 34 34.73 -13.88 10.34
C ASN A 34 34.25 -15.33 10.15
N ASN A 35 35.08 -16.31 10.54
CA ASN A 35 34.75 -17.73 10.44
C ASN A 35 34.34 -18.26 11.81
N TYR A 36 33.31 -19.09 11.83
CA TYR A 36 32.76 -19.67 13.06
C TYR A 36 32.89 -21.19 12.98
N THR A 37 33.67 -21.78 13.87
CA THR A 37 33.84 -23.23 13.97
C THR A 37 32.73 -23.79 14.83
N ILE A 38 31.97 -24.74 14.28
CA ILE A 38 30.94 -25.49 15.00
C ILE A 38 31.52 -26.84 15.41
N SER A 39 31.47 -27.11 16.70
CA SER A 39 31.99 -28.34 17.31
C SER A 39 30.91 -29.05 18.12
N ASP A 40 31.10 -30.35 18.34
CA ASP A 40 30.31 -31.07 19.33
C ASP A 40 30.63 -30.62 20.77
N LEU A 41 29.93 -31.17 21.75
CA LEU A 41 30.17 -30.87 23.17
C LEU A 41 31.55 -31.38 23.65
N SER A 42 32.14 -32.37 22.97
CA SER A 42 33.50 -32.86 23.27
C SER A 42 34.59 -31.90 22.79
N GLY A 43 34.27 -30.99 21.87
CA GLY A 43 35.19 -30.05 21.24
C GLY A 43 35.70 -30.50 19.87
N LYS A 44 35.24 -31.64 19.34
CA LYS A 44 35.56 -32.09 17.98
C LYS A 44 34.90 -31.16 16.97
N ALA A 45 35.71 -30.51 16.13
CA ALA A 45 35.24 -29.65 15.06
C ALA A 45 34.50 -30.46 13.99
N LEU A 46 33.36 -29.93 13.54
CA LEU A 46 32.47 -30.60 12.57
C LEU A 46 32.48 -29.88 11.23
N PHE A 47 32.26 -28.57 11.25
CA PHE A 47 32.26 -27.70 10.07
C PHE A 47 32.50 -26.25 10.49
N THR A 48 32.80 -25.39 9.51
CA THR A 48 32.87 -23.95 9.71
C THR A 48 31.72 -23.24 8.99
N ALA A 49 31.36 -22.06 9.49
CA ALA A 49 30.27 -21.24 9.01
C ALA A 49 30.73 -19.79 8.84
N THR A 50 30.38 -19.18 7.71
CA THR A 50 30.72 -17.78 7.39
C THR A 50 29.52 -17.13 6.71
N ILE A 51 29.08 -15.98 7.21
CA ILE A 51 28.14 -15.13 6.47
C ILE A 51 28.95 -14.27 5.51
N THR A 52 28.65 -14.37 4.22
CA THR A 52 29.37 -13.67 3.16
C THR A 52 28.40 -13.06 2.15
N SER A 53 28.85 -12.01 1.49
CA SER A 53 28.23 -11.42 0.31
C SER A 53 29.19 -11.39 -0.89
N GLN A 54 30.27 -12.17 -0.81
CA GLN A 54 31.31 -12.24 -1.82
C GLN A 54 31.33 -13.62 -2.49
N THR A 55 31.23 -13.63 -3.82
CA THR A 55 31.27 -14.87 -4.62
C THR A 55 32.70 -15.42 -4.74
N PRO A 56 32.90 -16.68 -5.19
CA PRO A 56 34.23 -17.24 -5.46
C PRO A 56 35.05 -16.40 -6.45
N LEU A 57 34.40 -15.72 -7.40
CA LEU A 57 35.04 -14.79 -8.34
C LEU A 57 35.32 -13.40 -7.72
N LYS A 58 35.20 -13.26 -6.40
CA LYS A 58 35.44 -12.04 -5.61
C LYS A 58 34.47 -10.89 -5.90
N ASN A 59 33.33 -11.16 -6.54
CA ASN A 59 32.30 -10.15 -6.74
C ASN A 59 31.56 -9.88 -5.42
N ASN A 60 31.36 -8.60 -5.08
CA ASN A 60 30.56 -8.20 -3.93
C ASN A 60 29.11 -7.96 -4.38
N VAL A 61 28.14 -8.59 -3.71
CA VAL A 61 26.71 -8.43 -4.00
C VAL A 61 25.94 -7.92 -2.79
N SER A 62 24.71 -7.46 -3.00
CA SER A 62 23.86 -6.89 -1.93
C SER A 62 23.28 -7.95 -0.98
N LYS A 63 23.20 -9.20 -1.45
CA LYS A 63 22.64 -10.32 -0.71
C LYS A 63 23.73 -11.01 0.12
N ASN A 64 23.42 -11.32 1.38
CA ASN A 64 24.25 -12.18 2.22
C ASN A 64 23.69 -13.61 2.22
N TRP A 65 24.57 -14.60 2.30
CA TRP A 65 24.21 -16.00 2.50
C TRP A 65 25.14 -16.66 3.53
N LEU A 66 24.77 -17.84 3.98
CA LEU A 66 25.58 -18.66 4.88
C LEU A 66 26.39 -19.66 4.04
N GLN A 67 27.71 -19.52 4.06
CA GLN A 67 28.62 -20.53 3.52
C GLN A 67 29.06 -21.48 4.64
N LEU A 68 28.84 -22.77 4.43
CA LEU A 68 29.27 -23.84 5.32
C LEU A 68 30.39 -24.65 4.67
N THR A 69 31.44 -24.96 5.41
CA THR A 69 32.57 -25.78 4.94
C THR A 69 32.73 -27.00 5.86
N GLY A 70 32.52 -28.20 5.33
CA GLY A 70 32.70 -29.45 6.05
C GLY A 70 34.17 -29.74 6.38
N SER A 71 34.42 -30.67 7.29
CA SER A 71 35.79 -31.11 7.63
C SER A 71 36.55 -31.73 6.44
N ASN A 72 35.82 -32.23 5.44
CA ASN A 72 36.33 -32.72 4.16
C ASN A 72 36.59 -31.63 3.11
N GLY A 73 36.37 -30.35 3.44
CA GLY A 73 36.52 -29.21 2.53
C GLY A 73 35.33 -28.97 1.58
N VAL A 74 34.29 -29.80 1.61
CA VAL A 74 33.09 -29.61 0.79
C VAL A 74 32.32 -28.38 1.27
N ILE A 75 31.96 -27.51 0.32
CA ILE A 75 31.26 -26.25 0.59
C ILE A 75 29.79 -26.37 0.22
N ARG A 76 28.92 -25.87 1.10
CA ARG A 76 27.49 -25.71 0.82
C ARG A 76 27.00 -24.33 1.22
N GLU A 77 26.14 -23.75 0.41
CA GLU A 77 25.55 -22.43 0.63
C GLU A 77 24.08 -22.57 1.04
N LEU A 78 23.66 -21.75 2.01
CA LEU A 78 22.29 -21.68 2.51
C LEU A 78 21.80 -20.23 2.51
N GLU A 79 20.53 -20.05 2.18
CA GLU A 79 19.83 -18.78 2.38
C GLU A 79 19.77 -18.44 3.87
N LEU A 80 19.90 -17.15 4.20
CA LEU A 80 19.66 -16.69 5.56
C LEU A 80 18.15 -16.63 5.82
N ILE A 81 17.68 -17.16 6.94
CA ILE A 81 16.27 -17.04 7.35
C ILE A 81 15.82 -15.58 7.48
N ASP A 82 14.58 -15.29 7.09
CA ASP A 82 14.00 -13.96 7.22
C ASP A 82 13.91 -13.52 8.69
N LYS A 83 14.11 -12.21 8.95
CA LYS A 83 14.14 -11.57 10.30
C LYS A 83 15.40 -11.84 11.14
N THR A 84 16.48 -12.28 10.52
CA THR A 84 17.74 -12.45 11.25
C THR A 84 18.23 -11.11 11.81
N SER A 85 18.26 -10.96 13.14
CA SER A 85 18.71 -9.73 13.79
C SER A 85 20.25 -9.66 13.79
N PHE A 86 20.82 -8.71 13.06
CA PHE A 86 22.26 -8.43 13.12
C PHE A 86 22.56 -7.55 14.34
N SER A 87 22.99 -8.16 15.44
CA SER A 87 23.47 -7.48 16.65
C SER A 87 24.92 -7.86 16.90
N PHE A 88 25.84 -6.90 17.00
CA PHE A 88 27.26 -7.02 17.41
C PHE A 88 27.96 -8.39 17.22
N GLY A 89 27.77 -9.06 16.08
CA GLY A 89 28.32 -10.39 15.81
C GLY A 89 27.46 -11.21 14.84
N PHE A 90 28.02 -12.29 14.30
CA PHE A 90 27.31 -13.23 13.43
C PHE A 90 27.00 -14.58 14.11
N GLU A 91 27.28 -14.72 15.41
CA GLU A 91 26.99 -15.95 16.18
C GLU A 91 25.49 -16.27 16.17
N LYS A 92 24.65 -15.28 16.53
CA LYS A 92 23.19 -15.42 16.55
C LYS A 92 22.59 -15.75 15.17
N PRO A 93 22.88 -15.00 14.08
CA PRO A 93 22.34 -15.30 12.77
C PRO A 93 22.73 -16.69 12.25
N ILE A 94 23.98 -17.10 12.46
CA ILE A 94 24.46 -18.44 12.09
C ILE A 94 23.71 -19.50 12.89
N THR A 95 23.66 -19.35 14.21
CA THR A 95 23.01 -20.33 15.10
C THR A 95 21.53 -20.51 14.77
N GLN A 96 20.80 -19.43 14.51
CA GLN A 96 19.39 -19.51 14.12
C GLN A 96 19.21 -20.24 12.79
N ASN A 97 20.04 -19.99 11.78
CA ASN A 97 19.99 -20.71 10.50
C ASN A 97 20.23 -22.22 10.66
N LEU A 98 21.18 -22.60 11.51
CA LEU A 98 21.51 -24.01 11.74
C LEU A 98 20.41 -24.78 12.50
N ILE A 99 19.52 -24.09 13.23
CA ILE A 99 18.47 -24.68 14.07
C ILE A 99 17.08 -24.59 13.41
N LEU A 100 16.79 -23.47 12.73
CA LEU A 100 15.43 -23.14 12.25
C LEU A 100 15.24 -23.34 10.74
N SER A 101 16.28 -23.70 9.99
CA SER A 101 16.14 -24.05 8.58
C SER A 101 15.30 -25.32 8.40
N ASP A 102 14.72 -25.50 7.21
CA ASP A 102 13.90 -26.67 6.88
C ASP A 102 14.65 -28.01 7.05
N ASN A 103 15.98 -27.98 6.96
CA ASN A 103 16.85 -29.11 7.23
C ASN A 103 17.93 -28.76 8.28
N PRO A 104 17.57 -28.75 9.58
CA PRO A 104 18.43 -28.20 10.62
C PRO A 104 19.63 -29.09 10.90
N LEU A 105 20.82 -28.50 10.93
CA LEU A 105 22.07 -29.21 11.29
C LEU A 105 22.27 -29.31 12.80
N LEU A 106 21.58 -28.47 13.57
CA LEU A 106 21.61 -28.46 15.04
C LEU A 106 20.17 -28.61 15.61
N PRO A 107 19.54 -29.78 15.51
CA PRO A 107 18.22 -30.00 16.10
C PRO A 107 18.28 -30.03 17.64
N VAL A 108 17.12 -29.85 18.29
CA VAL A 108 16.97 -29.88 19.76
C VAL A 108 17.52 -31.17 20.41
N SER A 109 17.50 -32.28 19.66
CA SER A 109 18.07 -33.57 20.08
C SER A 109 19.59 -33.54 20.26
N GLY A 110 20.28 -32.54 19.73
CA GLY A 110 21.74 -32.46 19.66
C GLY A 110 22.27 -32.82 18.26
N ILE A 111 23.59 -32.73 18.10
CA ILE A 111 24.29 -33.02 16.84
C ILE A 111 24.11 -34.49 16.43
N ASP A 112 23.77 -34.69 15.16
CA ASP A 112 23.82 -36.00 14.46
C ASP A 112 24.98 -35.99 13.46
N GLU A 113 26.07 -36.69 13.79
CA GLU A 113 27.25 -36.77 12.92
C GLU A 113 26.93 -37.40 11.56
N SER A 114 26.03 -38.39 11.49
CA SER A 114 25.68 -39.04 10.23
C SER A 114 24.96 -38.09 9.28
N LYS A 115 24.11 -37.23 9.84
CA LYS A 115 23.41 -36.17 9.12
C LYS A 115 24.40 -35.12 8.61
N ILE A 116 25.33 -34.66 9.45
CA ILE A 116 26.37 -33.70 9.05
C ILE A 116 27.24 -34.28 7.95
N ASN A 117 27.72 -35.52 8.11
CA ASN A 117 28.54 -36.19 7.10
C ASN A 117 27.79 -36.31 5.78
N SER A 118 26.50 -36.69 5.82
CA SER A 118 25.65 -36.77 4.62
C SER A 118 25.43 -35.40 3.97
N PHE A 119 25.26 -34.35 4.77
CA PHE A 119 25.07 -32.98 4.27
C PHE A 119 26.27 -32.47 3.47
N PHE A 120 27.50 -32.84 3.87
CA PHE A 120 28.74 -32.46 3.18
C PHE A 120 29.27 -33.52 2.19
N GLN A 121 28.42 -34.43 1.70
CA GLN A 121 28.81 -35.35 0.61
C GLN A 121 28.87 -34.68 -0.76
N THR A 122 28.09 -33.62 -0.97
CA THR A 122 27.98 -32.92 -2.25
C THR A 122 28.20 -31.41 -2.07
N GLU A 123 28.90 -30.79 -3.01
CA GLU A 123 29.06 -29.34 -3.03
C GLU A 123 27.76 -28.65 -3.47
N ASP A 124 27.47 -27.48 -2.89
CA ASP A 124 26.39 -26.60 -3.32
C ASP A 124 26.85 -25.15 -3.29
N ARG A 125 27.01 -24.58 -4.48
CA ARG A 125 27.33 -23.16 -4.70
C ARG A 125 26.25 -22.46 -5.51
N SER A 126 25.00 -22.92 -5.39
CA SER A 126 23.90 -22.44 -6.22
C SER A 126 23.66 -20.94 -6.06
N ILE A 127 23.82 -20.40 -4.85
CA ILE A 127 23.61 -18.98 -4.55
C ILE A 127 24.71 -18.13 -5.22
N SER A 128 25.98 -18.41 -4.94
CA SER A 128 27.09 -17.62 -5.50
C SER A 128 27.24 -17.80 -7.01
N THR A 129 26.96 -18.99 -7.55
CA THR A 129 26.96 -19.24 -8.99
C THR A 129 25.87 -18.44 -9.70
N ALA A 130 24.65 -18.39 -9.13
CA ALA A 130 23.57 -17.59 -9.69
C ALA A 130 23.90 -16.08 -9.69
N GLU A 131 24.56 -15.60 -8.64
CA GLU A 131 25.04 -14.23 -8.54
C GLU A 131 26.15 -13.93 -9.57
N ASP A 132 27.11 -14.82 -9.76
CA ASP A 132 28.15 -14.69 -10.78
C ASP A 132 27.57 -14.68 -12.22
N ILE A 133 26.59 -15.54 -12.51
CA ILE A 133 25.86 -15.53 -13.80
C ILE A 133 25.15 -14.18 -14.02
N ARG A 134 24.49 -13.64 -12.98
CA ARG A 134 23.82 -12.34 -13.06
C ARG A 134 24.81 -11.22 -13.35
N ILE A 135 25.95 -11.21 -12.65
CA ILE A 135 27.01 -10.22 -12.84
C ILE A 135 27.60 -10.31 -14.24
N GLU A 136 27.79 -11.53 -14.78
CA GLU A 136 28.31 -11.68 -16.14
C GLU A 136 27.32 -11.16 -17.19
N LYS A 137 26.01 -11.35 -16.99
CA LYS A 137 24.97 -10.74 -17.83
C LYS A 137 25.00 -9.21 -17.77
N ASP A 138 25.19 -8.64 -16.58
CA ASP A 138 25.34 -7.20 -16.39
C ASP A 138 26.62 -6.68 -17.08
N LYS A 139 27.73 -7.42 -17.02
CA LYS A 139 28.98 -7.11 -17.74
C LYS A 139 28.77 -7.12 -19.25
N GLU A 140 28.10 -8.14 -19.79
CA GLU A 140 27.84 -8.23 -21.23
C GLU A 140 26.95 -7.08 -21.72
N THR A 141 25.92 -6.74 -20.94
CA THR A 141 25.09 -5.56 -21.20
C THR A 141 25.96 -4.30 -21.23
N ASN A 142 26.80 -4.09 -20.21
CA ASN A 142 27.69 -2.93 -20.15
C ASN A 142 28.69 -2.89 -21.31
N ARG A 143 29.23 -4.03 -21.76
CA ARG A 143 30.10 -4.11 -22.94
C ARG A 143 29.39 -3.64 -24.20
N SER A 144 28.13 -4.06 -24.41
CA SER A 144 27.35 -3.61 -25.57
C SER A 144 27.07 -2.10 -25.55
N GLU A 145 26.77 -1.55 -24.38
CA GLU A 145 26.60 -0.11 -24.18
C GLU A 145 27.92 0.66 -24.38
N ASP A 146 29.04 0.09 -23.91
CA ASP A 146 30.37 0.66 -24.08
C ASP A 146 30.81 0.68 -25.55
N ALA A 147 30.53 -0.38 -26.31
CA ALA A 147 30.80 -0.45 -27.73
C ALA A 147 29.99 0.62 -28.49
N LEU A 148 28.69 0.73 -28.22
CA LEU A 148 27.84 1.75 -28.83
C LEU A 148 28.34 3.18 -28.52
N ALA A 149 28.76 3.42 -27.28
CA ALA A 149 29.30 4.71 -26.88
C ALA A 149 30.64 5.01 -27.55
N ALA A 150 31.50 4.01 -27.73
CA ALA A 150 32.77 4.14 -28.45
C ALA A 150 32.54 4.45 -29.94
N ASP A 151 31.62 3.73 -30.59
CA ASP A 151 31.25 3.93 -32.00
C ASP A 151 30.74 5.35 -32.26
N ASN A 152 30.00 5.92 -31.30
CA ASN A 152 29.48 7.28 -31.36
C ASN A 152 30.41 8.34 -30.73
N LYS A 153 31.62 7.94 -30.29
CA LYS A 153 32.62 8.80 -29.66
C LYS A 153 32.03 9.65 -28.53
N ILE A 154 31.26 9.01 -27.66
CA ILE A 154 30.62 9.66 -26.51
C ILE A 154 31.69 10.02 -25.47
N LEU A 155 31.79 11.30 -25.14
CA LEU A 155 32.76 11.83 -24.18
C LEU A 155 32.09 12.78 -23.18
N ILE A 156 32.64 12.83 -21.96
CA ILE A 156 32.25 13.78 -20.91
C ILE A 156 33.49 14.60 -20.53
N SER A 157 33.39 15.92 -20.56
CA SER A 157 34.45 16.81 -20.07
C SER A 157 34.44 16.96 -18.55
N SER A 158 35.52 17.49 -17.97
CA SER A 158 35.62 17.88 -16.54
C SER A 158 34.43 18.66 -16.02
N VAL A 159 33.90 19.56 -16.86
CA VAL A 159 32.82 20.48 -16.53
C VAL A 159 31.43 19.90 -16.87
N GLY A 160 31.37 18.62 -17.23
CA GLY A 160 30.12 17.90 -17.48
C GLY A 160 29.48 18.19 -18.84
N ILE A 161 30.25 18.65 -19.84
CA ILE A 161 29.74 18.76 -21.21
C ILE A 161 29.80 17.37 -21.84
N ILE A 162 28.69 16.95 -22.45
CA ILE A 162 28.58 15.67 -23.16
C ILE A 162 28.71 15.93 -24.66
N SER A 163 29.59 15.19 -25.32
CA SER A 163 29.72 15.20 -26.78
C SER A 163 29.56 13.83 -27.40
N ALA A 164 29.08 13.80 -28.64
CA ALA A 164 29.06 12.64 -29.53
C ALA A 164 29.69 13.05 -30.85
N ASN A 165 30.58 12.23 -31.42
CA ASN A 165 31.28 12.55 -32.66
C ASN A 165 31.88 13.98 -32.69
N ASN A 166 32.48 14.40 -31.57
CA ASN A 166 33.04 15.74 -31.32
C ASN A 166 32.03 16.90 -31.37
N GLN A 167 30.74 16.63 -31.44
CA GLN A 167 29.68 17.63 -31.35
C GLN A 167 29.06 17.59 -29.96
N LYS A 168 28.80 18.77 -29.40
CA LYS A 168 28.14 18.89 -28.10
C LYS A 168 26.67 18.48 -28.22
N ILE A 169 26.22 17.58 -27.35
CA ILE A 169 24.85 17.05 -27.36
C ILE A 169 24.11 17.26 -26.03
N GLY A 170 24.80 17.61 -24.95
CA GLY A 170 24.13 17.85 -23.67
C GLY A 170 25.08 18.12 -22.53
N TYR A 171 24.57 17.94 -21.31
CA TYR A 171 25.31 18.18 -20.07
C TYR A 171 24.94 17.15 -19.01
N ILE A 172 25.86 16.90 -18.08
CA ILE A 172 25.58 16.20 -16.83
C ILE A 172 26.01 17.10 -15.67
N VAL A 173 25.08 17.32 -14.73
CA VAL A 173 25.28 18.21 -13.60
C VAL A 173 25.20 17.41 -12.31
N ARG A 174 26.18 17.58 -11.43
CA ARG A 174 26.16 17.04 -10.08
C ARG A 174 25.56 18.03 -9.10
N LYS A 175 24.74 17.55 -8.18
CA LYS A 175 24.24 18.32 -7.04
C LYS A 175 24.38 17.51 -5.76
N VAL A 176 24.82 18.14 -4.68
CA VAL A 176 24.70 17.56 -3.32
C VAL A 176 23.27 17.81 -2.83
N THR A 177 22.56 16.75 -2.47
CA THR A 177 21.17 16.80 -2.02
C THR A 177 21.04 16.68 -0.50
N GLY A 178 22.08 16.17 0.18
CA GLY A 178 22.11 16.09 1.64
C GLY A 178 23.43 15.55 2.19
N THR A 179 23.55 15.54 3.51
CA THR A 179 24.65 14.92 4.26
C THR A 179 24.12 14.41 5.60
N ASP A 180 24.61 13.25 6.04
CA ASP A 180 24.29 12.68 7.37
C ASP A 180 25.53 12.55 8.28
N GLY A 181 26.64 13.19 7.89
CA GLY A 181 27.91 13.15 8.62
C GLY A 181 28.80 11.94 8.32
N ILE A 182 28.26 10.90 7.69
CA ILE A 182 29.01 9.70 7.26
C ILE A 182 29.15 9.68 5.73
N GLN A 183 28.11 10.12 5.02
CA GLN A 183 28.06 10.14 3.57
C GLN A 183 27.41 11.42 3.05
N LYS A 184 27.74 11.78 1.80
CA LYS A 184 27.02 12.80 1.04
C LYS A 184 25.97 12.09 0.18
N PHE A 185 24.77 12.64 0.13
CA PHE A 185 23.76 12.27 -0.86
C PHE A 185 23.91 13.21 -2.05
N LEU A 186 24.00 12.64 -3.25
CA LEU A 186 24.24 13.35 -4.49
C LEU A 186 23.21 12.95 -5.54
N SER A 187 23.10 13.80 -6.55
CA SER A 187 22.31 13.55 -7.74
C SER A 187 23.12 13.90 -8.98
N TYR A 188 23.02 13.08 -10.02
CA TYR A 188 23.32 13.49 -11.38
C TYR A 188 22.04 13.80 -12.13
N THR A 189 21.98 14.98 -12.74
CA THR A 189 20.93 15.36 -13.68
C THR A 189 21.55 15.47 -15.07
N VAL A 190 21.04 14.68 -16.00
CA VAL A 190 21.42 14.73 -17.42
C VAL A 190 20.49 15.69 -18.13
N LEU A 191 21.06 16.61 -18.89
CA LEU A 191 20.38 17.66 -19.62
C LEU A 191 20.69 17.51 -21.12
N ASP A 192 19.71 17.83 -21.96
CA ASP A 192 19.90 17.93 -23.40
C ASP A 192 20.69 19.20 -23.81
N ILE A 193 20.85 19.48 -25.10
CA ILE A 193 21.60 20.65 -25.59
C ILE A 193 20.94 21.99 -25.17
N ASN A 194 19.61 21.98 -25.03
CA ASN A 194 18.75 23.09 -24.64
C ASN A 194 18.59 23.21 -23.11
N LYS A 195 19.31 22.38 -22.34
CA LYS A 195 19.27 22.30 -20.87
C LYS A 195 17.95 21.76 -20.30
N ILE A 196 17.19 21.00 -21.09
CA ILE A 196 15.99 20.29 -20.65
C ILE A 196 16.42 19.03 -19.88
N PRO A 197 15.92 18.79 -18.65
CA PRO A 197 16.20 17.56 -17.91
C PRO A 197 15.72 16.32 -18.66
N VAL A 198 16.65 15.42 -18.98
CA VAL A 198 16.38 14.15 -19.65
C VAL A 198 16.31 13.01 -18.64
N ALA A 199 17.19 13.01 -17.65
CA ALA A 199 17.23 11.96 -16.65
C ALA A 199 17.86 12.42 -15.34
N GLN A 200 17.57 11.70 -14.26
CA GLN A 200 18.17 11.90 -12.95
C GLN A 200 18.49 10.56 -12.27
N ILE A 201 19.62 10.53 -11.57
CA ILE A 201 19.97 9.44 -10.65
C ILE A 201 20.45 10.00 -9.33
N ASP A 202 19.90 9.49 -8.24
CA ASP A 202 20.33 9.80 -6.88
C ASP A 202 21.25 8.68 -6.37
N PHE A 203 22.31 9.05 -5.67
CA PHE A 203 23.32 8.12 -5.16
C PHE A 203 24.02 8.68 -3.90
N SER A 204 24.68 7.81 -3.17
CA SER A 204 25.53 8.15 -2.02
C SER A 204 27.00 8.21 -2.43
N SER A 205 27.80 9.03 -1.76
CA SER A 205 29.27 8.96 -1.83
C SER A 205 29.85 7.71 -1.16
N TYR A 206 29.01 6.87 -0.54
CA TYR A 206 29.41 5.62 0.10
C TYR A 206 28.88 4.41 -0.68
N ASP A 207 29.79 3.67 -1.32
CA ASP A 207 29.45 2.58 -2.24
C ASP A 207 28.57 1.49 -1.62
N LYS A 208 28.75 1.15 -0.34
CA LYS A 208 27.92 0.11 0.29
C LYS A 208 26.45 0.54 0.38
N ALA A 209 26.17 1.83 0.57
CA ALA A 209 24.79 2.32 0.55
C ALA A 209 24.17 2.13 -0.84
N ASN A 210 24.92 2.44 -1.90
CA ASN A 210 24.48 2.27 -3.29
C ASN A 210 24.24 0.79 -3.65
N ILE A 211 25.10 -0.13 -3.18
CA ILE A 211 24.91 -1.58 -3.37
C ILE A 211 23.61 -2.05 -2.70
N GLN A 212 23.30 -1.54 -1.51
CA GLN A 212 22.10 -1.91 -0.76
C GLN A 212 20.82 -1.32 -1.36
N SER A 213 20.80 -0.01 -1.67
CA SER A 213 19.62 0.66 -2.23
C SER A 213 19.41 0.35 -3.71
N GLY A 214 20.47 -0.02 -4.41
CA GLY A 214 20.53 -0.01 -5.87
C GLY A 214 20.67 1.40 -6.42
N LEU A 215 21.18 1.48 -7.65
CA LEU A 215 21.31 2.69 -8.45
C LEU A 215 20.28 2.64 -9.58
N VAL A 216 19.39 3.63 -9.64
CA VAL A 216 18.30 3.68 -10.63
C VAL A 216 18.28 5.05 -11.29
N LEU A 217 18.47 5.05 -12.61
CA LEU A 217 18.34 6.21 -13.47
C LEU A 217 16.89 6.37 -13.92
N LYS A 218 16.29 7.52 -13.66
CA LYS A 218 14.91 7.84 -14.04
C LYS A 218 14.89 8.87 -15.15
N THR A 219 14.11 8.65 -16.20
CA THR A 219 14.00 9.57 -17.34
C THR A 219 12.75 10.44 -17.26
N PHE A 220 12.71 11.51 -18.06
CA PHE A 220 11.59 12.48 -18.09
C PHE A 220 10.24 11.85 -18.46
N ASP A 221 10.25 10.73 -19.20
CA ASP A 221 9.08 9.95 -19.61
C ASP A 221 8.71 8.83 -18.62
N GLY A 222 9.28 8.86 -17.41
CA GLY A 222 8.94 7.93 -16.34
C GLY A 222 9.59 6.54 -16.44
N LYS A 223 10.40 6.26 -17.47
CA LYS A 223 11.16 5.01 -17.53
C LYS A 223 12.28 5.00 -16.49
N SER A 224 12.63 3.80 -16.04
CA SER A 224 13.65 3.59 -15.02
C SER A 224 14.62 2.50 -15.46
N PHE A 225 15.92 2.79 -15.37
CA PHE A 225 17.00 1.90 -15.77
C PHE A 225 17.92 1.64 -14.59
N PRO A 226 18.13 0.38 -14.17
CA PRO A 226 19.12 0.07 -13.17
C PRO A 226 20.53 0.33 -13.72
N ILE A 227 21.37 0.97 -12.91
CA ILE A 227 22.80 1.12 -13.17
C ILE A 227 23.54 0.04 -12.37
N LYS A 228 24.33 -0.78 -13.07
CA LYS A 228 25.05 -1.92 -12.49
C LYS A 228 26.55 -1.78 -12.75
N LEU A 229 27.34 -2.26 -11.79
CA LEU A 229 28.81 -2.33 -11.89
C LEU A 229 29.48 -0.97 -12.17
N ALA A 230 28.96 0.10 -11.57
CA ALA A 230 29.57 1.43 -11.60
C ALA A 230 29.35 2.12 -10.26
N ASN A 231 30.40 2.76 -9.75
CA ASN A 231 30.41 3.46 -8.47
C ASN A 231 30.78 4.92 -8.65
N TYR A 232 30.45 5.73 -7.66
CA TYR A 232 30.91 7.11 -7.62
C TYR A 232 32.36 7.14 -7.12
N THR A 233 33.29 7.51 -8.00
CA THR A 233 34.74 7.39 -7.70
C THR A 233 35.45 8.74 -7.62
N SER A 234 34.86 9.82 -8.14
CA SER A 234 35.55 11.11 -8.20
C SER A 234 34.61 12.31 -8.21
N GLU A 235 35.05 13.41 -7.57
CA GLU A 235 34.42 14.71 -7.72
C GLU A 235 34.66 15.34 -9.11
N ARG A 236 35.60 14.84 -9.90
CA ARG A 236 35.79 15.25 -11.30
C ARG A 236 35.06 14.28 -12.21
N LEU A 237 34.07 14.77 -12.96
CA LEU A 237 33.15 13.95 -13.78
C LEU A 237 33.87 13.10 -14.84
N GLU A 238 34.99 13.59 -15.36
CA GLU A 238 35.81 12.88 -16.35
C GLU A 238 36.56 11.66 -15.78
N TYR A 239 36.74 11.61 -14.45
CA TYR A 239 37.38 10.49 -13.74
C TYR A 239 36.39 9.68 -12.91
N ASP A 240 35.12 10.10 -12.87
CA ASP A 240 34.06 9.35 -12.20
C ASP A 240 33.64 8.17 -13.06
N GLU A 241 33.46 6.99 -12.47
CA GLU A 241 32.99 5.80 -13.18
C GLU A 241 31.46 5.82 -13.39
N LEU A 242 30.72 6.44 -12.47
CA LEU A 242 29.26 6.48 -12.52
C LEU A 242 28.74 7.42 -13.62
N ALA A 243 29.27 8.64 -13.73
CA ALA A 243 28.81 9.62 -14.71
C ALA A 243 28.84 9.10 -16.18
N PRO A 244 29.96 8.54 -16.69
CA PRO A 244 29.98 7.91 -18.01
C PRO A 244 28.98 6.76 -18.14
N ARG A 245 28.86 5.89 -17.13
CA ARG A 245 27.91 4.77 -17.18
C ARG A 245 26.47 5.24 -17.35
N VAL A 246 26.07 6.31 -16.64
CA VAL A 246 24.75 6.94 -16.75
C VAL A 246 24.48 7.40 -18.19
N ILE A 247 25.44 8.10 -18.81
CA ILE A 247 25.27 8.61 -20.19
C ILE A 247 25.20 7.46 -21.18
N LYS A 248 26.05 6.45 -21.05
CA LYS A 248 26.04 5.28 -21.94
C LYS A 248 24.74 4.49 -21.83
N LYS A 249 24.18 4.37 -20.61
CA LYS A 249 22.88 3.73 -20.38
C LYS A 249 21.76 4.46 -21.12
N LEU A 250 21.70 5.79 -21.00
CA LEU A 250 20.71 6.62 -21.70
C LEU A 250 20.82 6.46 -23.22
N TYR A 251 22.05 6.59 -23.73
CA TYR A 251 22.31 6.53 -25.15
C TYR A 251 21.88 5.18 -25.75
N ALA A 252 22.21 4.07 -25.08
CA ALA A 252 21.79 2.72 -25.48
C ALA A 252 20.28 2.48 -25.40
N ASN A 253 19.54 3.29 -24.63
CA ASN A 253 18.09 3.22 -24.52
C ASN A 253 17.37 4.29 -25.36
N GLY A 254 18.06 4.87 -26.35
CA GLY A 254 17.46 5.81 -27.32
C GLY A 254 17.43 7.27 -26.88
N TYR A 255 17.95 7.60 -25.70
CA TYR A 255 18.08 8.98 -25.23
C TYR A 255 19.43 9.54 -25.71
N THR A 256 19.52 9.84 -27.00
CA THR A 256 20.76 10.30 -27.66
C THR A 256 21.17 11.73 -27.30
N LEU A 257 20.38 12.42 -26.46
CA LEU A 257 20.48 13.85 -26.19
C LEU A 257 20.33 14.66 -27.50
N GLY A 258 21.03 15.78 -27.64
CA GLY A 258 20.78 16.75 -28.71
C GLY A 258 19.60 17.63 -28.35
N ASP A 259 18.77 18.00 -29.34
CA ASP A 259 17.49 18.67 -29.07
C ASP A 259 16.42 17.63 -28.76
N MET A 260 16.02 17.53 -27.49
CA MET A 260 15.00 16.58 -27.04
C MET A 260 13.65 17.25 -26.75
N LYS A 261 13.49 18.53 -27.12
CA LYS A 261 12.32 19.33 -26.74
C LYS A 261 11.00 18.65 -27.11
N SER A 262 10.84 18.22 -28.36
CA SER A 262 9.60 17.57 -28.82
C SER A 262 9.30 16.28 -28.07
N MET A 263 10.32 15.47 -27.78
CA MET A 263 10.13 14.23 -27.02
C MET A 263 9.72 14.51 -25.57
N ALA A 264 10.34 15.50 -24.94
CA ALA A 264 9.99 15.93 -23.58
C ALA A 264 8.55 16.46 -23.53
N GLU A 265 8.15 17.29 -24.50
CA GLU A 265 6.77 17.80 -24.60
C GLU A 265 5.74 16.69 -24.75
N ILE A 266 5.99 15.71 -25.64
CA ILE A 266 5.11 14.54 -25.84
C ILE A 266 4.97 13.75 -24.54
N ALA A 267 6.09 13.41 -23.89
CA ALA A 267 6.04 12.61 -22.66
C ALA A 267 5.36 13.35 -21.50
N HIS A 268 5.51 14.67 -21.40
CA HIS A 268 4.78 15.46 -20.41
C HIS A 268 3.28 15.45 -20.66
N GLN A 269 2.85 15.52 -21.92
CA GLN A 269 1.44 15.40 -22.31
C GLN A 269 0.89 14.00 -21.99
N GLU A 270 1.57 12.94 -22.42
CA GLU A 270 1.17 11.56 -22.15
C GLU A 270 1.05 11.26 -20.65
N ASN A 271 2.01 11.75 -19.85
CA ASN A 271 1.96 11.61 -18.39
C ASN A 271 0.78 12.39 -17.77
N ALA A 272 0.48 13.59 -18.27
CA ALA A 272 -0.67 14.35 -17.81
C ALA A 272 -1.99 13.65 -18.15
N GLU A 273 -2.11 13.11 -19.36
CA GLU A 273 -3.27 12.34 -19.81
C GLU A 273 -3.45 11.06 -18.99
N ALA A 274 -2.39 10.30 -18.75
CA ALA A 274 -2.42 9.10 -17.93
C ALA A 274 -2.84 9.40 -16.48
N ASN A 275 -2.31 10.47 -15.88
CA ASN A 275 -2.70 10.91 -14.54
C ASN A 275 -4.17 11.35 -14.49
N ASN A 276 -4.63 12.09 -15.51
CA ASN A 276 -6.03 12.50 -15.61
C ASN A 276 -6.95 11.28 -15.76
N GLN A 277 -6.57 10.31 -16.58
CA GLN A 277 -7.32 9.07 -16.74
C GLN A 277 -7.39 8.28 -15.44
N GLN A 278 -6.26 8.12 -14.75
CA GLN A 278 -6.21 7.43 -13.46
C GLN A 278 -7.10 8.11 -12.40
N ASN A 279 -7.08 9.45 -12.36
CA ASN A 279 -7.93 10.22 -11.46
C ASN A 279 -9.42 10.06 -11.81
N ASN A 280 -9.77 10.12 -13.09
CA ASN A 280 -11.14 9.91 -13.57
C ASN A 280 -11.63 8.48 -13.27
N ASP A 281 -10.77 7.48 -13.40
CA ASP A 281 -11.08 6.07 -13.09
C ASP A 281 -11.24 5.85 -11.58
N ALA A 282 -10.41 6.51 -10.76
CA ALA A 282 -10.54 6.50 -9.31
C ALA A 282 -11.84 7.19 -8.87
N GLU A 283 -12.17 8.35 -9.45
CA GLU A 283 -13.42 9.06 -9.17
C GLU A 283 -14.64 8.23 -9.62
N SER A 284 -14.60 7.63 -10.80
CA SER A 284 -15.69 6.81 -11.33
C SER A 284 -15.94 5.58 -10.47
N ARG A 285 -14.88 4.89 -10.02
CA ARG A 285 -14.98 3.79 -9.04
C ARG A 285 -15.53 4.28 -7.71
N ALA A 286 -15.03 5.40 -7.18
CA ALA A 286 -15.53 5.97 -5.92
C ALA A 286 -17.01 6.34 -6.00
N LYS A 287 -17.49 6.83 -7.15
CA LYS A 287 -18.92 7.08 -7.40
C LYS A 287 -19.73 5.78 -7.47
N ALA A 288 -19.26 4.77 -8.21
CA ALA A 288 -19.93 3.49 -8.35
C ALA A 288 -20.04 2.72 -7.02
N ASP A 289 -18.99 2.77 -6.20
CA ASP A 289 -18.94 2.17 -4.87
C ASP A 289 -19.59 3.04 -3.80
N SER A 290 -20.22 4.16 -4.18
CA SER A 290 -20.92 5.04 -3.25
C SER A 290 -22.41 4.76 -3.19
N LYS A 291 -23.02 5.15 -2.07
CA LYS A 291 -24.49 5.14 -1.92
C LYS A 291 -25.17 6.35 -2.55
N ASN A 292 -24.40 7.22 -3.18
CA ASN A 292 -24.89 8.44 -3.80
C ASN A 292 -25.69 8.13 -5.06
N ILE A 293 -26.59 9.04 -5.42
CA ILE A 293 -27.38 8.97 -6.65
C ILE A 293 -26.88 10.09 -7.55
N TYR A 294 -26.54 9.76 -8.79
CA TYR A 294 -26.02 10.71 -9.77
C TYR A 294 -26.87 10.67 -11.04
N ASN A 295 -27.49 11.81 -11.35
CA ASN A 295 -28.23 12.08 -12.59
C ASN A 295 -29.21 10.97 -12.99
N ILE A 296 -29.92 10.42 -12.00
CA ILE A 296 -30.91 9.37 -12.27
C ILE A 296 -32.24 10.06 -12.65
N PRO A 297 -32.87 9.70 -13.79
CA PRO A 297 -34.17 10.23 -14.16
C PRO A 297 -35.20 10.03 -13.04
N GLY A 298 -35.96 11.08 -12.76
CA GLY A 298 -36.80 11.13 -11.58
C GLY A 298 -37.77 12.30 -11.58
N TYR A 299 -38.33 12.54 -10.41
CA TYR A 299 -39.26 13.65 -10.20
C TYR A 299 -39.31 14.09 -8.74
N VAL A 300 -39.75 15.32 -8.52
CA VAL A 300 -39.98 15.92 -7.21
C VAL A 300 -41.46 16.22 -7.07
N ILE A 301 -42.02 15.96 -5.90
CA ILE A 301 -43.35 16.39 -5.48
C ILE A 301 -43.16 17.51 -4.46
N GLY A 302 -43.56 18.72 -4.85
CA GLY A 302 -43.57 19.91 -3.97
C GLY A 302 -44.63 19.80 -2.87
N LYS A 303 -44.54 20.69 -1.86
CA LYS A 303 -45.52 20.74 -0.75
C LYS A 303 -46.96 21.01 -1.20
N ASP A 304 -47.12 21.67 -2.33
CA ASP A 304 -48.39 21.99 -2.97
C ASP A 304 -48.91 20.84 -3.87
N GLY A 305 -48.22 19.70 -3.89
CA GLY A 305 -48.54 18.56 -4.74
C GLY A 305 -48.05 18.70 -6.19
N THR A 306 -47.34 19.77 -6.54
CA THR A 306 -46.84 19.95 -7.91
C THR A 306 -45.71 18.97 -8.21
N LYS A 307 -45.81 18.30 -9.38
CA LYS A 307 -44.81 17.33 -9.85
C LYS A 307 -43.87 17.98 -10.88
N LYS A 308 -42.56 17.90 -10.64
CA LYS A 308 -41.51 18.35 -11.58
C LYS A 308 -40.62 17.18 -11.96
N ASN A 309 -40.37 16.95 -13.25
CA ASN A 309 -39.51 15.87 -13.74
C ASN A 309 -38.11 16.39 -14.06
N GLY A 310 -37.11 15.51 -14.00
CA GLY A 310 -35.72 15.81 -14.33
C GLY A 310 -34.78 14.76 -13.77
N GLU A 311 -33.47 15.00 -13.86
CA GLU A 311 -32.47 14.10 -13.29
C GLU A 311 -32.17 14.48 -11.84
N ILE A 312 -32.15 13.48 -10.96
CA ILE A 312 -31.90 13.66 -9.54
C ILE A 312 -30.46 13.28 -9.21
N THR A 313 -29.78 14.17 -8.48
CA THR A 313 -28.50 13.89 -7.82
C THR A 313 -28.62 14.13 -6.32
N ILE A 314 -28.12 13.21 -5.50
CA ILE A 314 -27.99 13.38 -4.05
C ILE A 314 -26.76 12.64 -3.53
N MET A 315 -26.00 13.32 -2.67
CA MET A 315 -24.86 12.72 -1.99
C MET A 315 -25.24 12.37 -0.56
N PHE A 316 -25.17 11.08 -0.21
CA PHE A 316 -25.31 10.54 1.14
C PHE A 316 -23.96 10.36 1.83
N GLU A 317 -22.86 10.26 1.07
CA GLU A 317 -21.51 10.13 1.60
C GLU A 317 -20.46 10.84 0.73
N SER A 318 -19.31 11.11 1.33
CA SER A 318 -18.18 11.74 0.64
C SER A 318 -17.44 10.75 -0.24
N ILE A 319 -17.35 11.05 -1.53
CA ILE A 319 -16.40 10.36 -2.43
C ILE A 319 -14.96 10.84 -2.19
N ALA A 320 -14.76 12.05 -1.65
CA ALA A 320 -13.43 12.58 -1.35
C ALA A 320 -12.74 11.76 -0.28
N VAL A 321 -13.47 11.33 0.76
CA VAL A 321 -12.96 10.41 1.79
C VAL A 321 -12.54 9.07 1.18
N LYS A 322 -13.29 8.54 0.20
CA LYS A 322 -12.91 7.31 -0.53
C LYS A 322 -11.66 7.49 -1.39
N LEU A 323 -11.35 8.72 -1.79
CA LEU A 323 -10.13 9.11 -2.50
C LEU A 323 -8.97 9.51 -1.56
N GLY A 324 -9.12 9.31 -0.24
CA GLY A 324 -8.08 9.62 0.75
C GLY A 324 -7.99 11.09 1.13
N VAL A 325 -9.00 11.90 0.78
CA VAL A 325 -9.07 13.34 1.10
C VAL A 325 -10.04 13.57 2.25
N ASN A 326 -9.61 14.32 3.27
CA ASN A 326 -10.47 14.68 4.38
C ASN A 326 -11.62 15.57 3.92
N ASP A 327 -12.82 15.30 4.45
CA ASP A 327 -14.03 16.06 4.13
C ASP A 327 -14.89 16.24 5.38
N THR A 328 -15.37 17.46 5.57
CA THR A 328 -16.16 17.89 6.73
C THR A 328 -17.60 18.29 6.38
N LYS A 329 -18.00 18.13 5.12
CA LYS A 329 -19.36 18.44 4.67
C LYS A 329 -20.40 17.49 5.27
N ALA A 330 -21.58 18.03 5.54
CA ALA A 330 -22.76 17.24 5.87
C ALA A 330 -23.38 16.67 4.57
N TYR A 331 -23.88 15.44 4.66
CA TYR A 331 -24.42 14.69 3.53
C TYR A 331 -25.85 14.21 3.79
N GLY A 332 -26.63 14.08 2.70
CA GLY A 332 -28.02 13.63 2.71
C GLY A 332 -29.05 14.72 2.98
N ASP A 333 -28.66 15.99 3.16
CA ASP A 333 -29.58 17.09 3.48
C ASP A 333 -30.08 17.87 2.26
N THR A 334 -29.41 17.70 1.11
CA THR A 334 -29.68 18.42 -0.14
C THR A 334 -29.65 17.45 -1.32
N ALA A 335 -30.70 17.49 -2.15
CA ALA A 335 -30.75 16.87 -3.46
C ALA A 335 -30.81 17.95 -4.55
N THR A 336 -30.39 17.64 -5.76
CA THR A 336 -30.54 18.52 -6.92
C THR A 336 -31.46 17.87 -7.94
N LEU A 337 -32.35 18.67 -8.52
CA LEU A 337 -33.14 18.34 -9.69
C LEU A 337 -32.57 19.12 -10.88
N HIS A 338 -32.03 18.41 -11.86
CA HIS A 338 -31.57 18.95 -13.12
C HIS A 338 -32.69 18.83 -14.15
N SER A 339 -33.33 19.95 -14.45
CA SER A 339 -34.23 20.10 -15.60
C SER A 339 -33.43 20.63 -16.80
N SER A 340 -34.00 20.56 -18.01
CA SER A 340 -33.34 20.95 -19.26
C SER A 340 -32.72 22.35 -19.24
N ASP A 341 -33.23 23.26 -18.42
CA ASP A 341 -32.86 24.68 -18.43
C ASP A 341 -32.41 25.20 -17.05
N LYS A 342 -32.51 24.39 -15.99
CA LYS A 342 -32.23 24.84 -14.62
C LYS A 342 -31.91 23.70 -13.66
N THR A 343 -31.02 23.97 -12.71
CA THR A 343 -30.79 23.12 -11.53
C THR A 343 -31.53 23.71 -10.32
N GLU A 344 -32.41 22.92 -9.70
CA GLU A 344 -33.09 23.26 -8.46
C GLU A 344 -32.47 22.52 -7.27
N PHE A 345 -32.27 23.21 -6.13
CA PHE A 345 -31.75 22.61 -4.90
C PHE A 345 -32.89 22.32 -3.93
N LEU A 346 -33.08 21.05 -3.61
CA LEU A 346 -34.12 20.52 -2.74
C LEU A 346 -33.53 20.30 -1.36
N LYS A 347 -34.09 20.92 -0.32
CA LYS A 347 -33.58 20.76 1.06
C LYS A 347 -34.49 19.83 1.84
N ALA A 348 -33.89 18.90 2.57
CA ALA A 348 -34.63 17.92 3.38
C ALA A 348 -35.54 18.58 4.44
N LYS A 349 -35.12 19.72 4.99
CA LYS A 349 -35.92 20.49 5.97
C LYS A 349 -37.26 20.99 5.41
N ASP A 350 -37.37 21.06 4.08
CA ASP A 350 -38.59 21.49 3.42
C ASP A 350 -39.57 20.32 3.23
N GLY A 351 -39.27 19.12 3.74
CA GLY A 351 -40.23 18.00 3.72
C GLY A 351 -40.62 17.53 2.32
N VAL A 352 -39.81 17.88 1.31
CA VAL A 352 -40.09 17.52 -0.09
C VAL A 352 -39.86 16.04 -0.32
N LYS A 353 -40.67 15.45 -1.20
CA LYS A 353 -40.53 14.07 -1.66
C LYS A 353 -39.96 14.07 -3.07
N PHE A 354 -39.01 13.19 -3.35
CA PHE A 354 -38.53 12.97 -4.71
C PHE A 354 -38.40 11.48 -4.99
N CYS A 355 -38.38 11.10 -6.26
CA CYS A 355 -38.04 9.76 -6.68
C CYS A 355 -36.95 9.83 -7.75
N ALA A 356 -36.00 8.89 -7.68
CA ALA A 356 -34.90 8.70 -8.60
C ALA A 356 -34.97 7.24 -9.09
N GLY A 357 -35.35 7.04 -10.35
CA GLY A 357 -35.74 5.74 -10.85
C GLY A 357 -36.95 5.20 -10.08
N GLU A 358 -36.83 3.98 -9.57
CA GLU A 358 -37.88 3.31 -8.80
C GLU A 358 -37.85 3.65 -7.29
N ARG A 359 -36.82 4.36 -6.84
CA ARG A 359 -36.57 4.63 -5.42
C ARG A 359 -37.09 6.03 -5.07
N CYS A 360 -37.86 6.12 -3.99
CA CYS A 360 -38.41 7.40 -3.51
C CYS A 360 -37.82 7.78 -2.16
N PHE A 361 -37.72 9.08 -1.92
CA PHE A 361 -37.08 9.67 -0.75
C PHE A 361 -37.93 10.82 -0.21
N ILE A 362 -37.89 11.02 1.09
CA ILE A 362 -38.57 12.14 1.76
C ILE A 362 -37.65 12.83 2.74
N GLY A 363 -37.66 14.17 2.70
CA GLY A 363 -36.96 14.99 3.67
C GLY A 363 -37.64 14.93 5.03
N VAL A 364 -36.92 14.50 6.07
CA VAL A 364 -37.46 14.44 7.43
C VAL A 364 -36.49 15.02 8.45
N ALA A 365 -37.05 15.66 9.47
CA ALA A 365 -36.29 16.18 10.60
C ALA A 365 -36.13 15.14 11.72
N GLY A 366 -35.08 15.29 12.53
CA GLY A 366 -34.88 14.53 13.77
C GLY A 366 -34.07 13.24 13.63
N THR A 367 -33.44 13.01 12.47
CA THR A 367 -32.80 11.74 12.12
C THR A 367 -31.28 11.79 12.15
N SER A 368 -30.66 12.98 12.14
CA SER A 368 -29.22 13.13 12.42
C SER A 368 -28.94 13.26 13.91
N SER A 369 -27.73 12.89 14.34
CA SER A 369 -27.28 12.93 15.74
C SER A 369 -27.38 14.30 16.42
N LEU A 370 -27.55 15.37 15.63
CA LEU A 370 -27.70 16.77 16.08
C LEU A 370 -29.10 17.35 15.77
N GLY A 371 -30.08 16.52 15.39
CA GLY A 371 -31.45 16.96 15.13
C GLY A 371 -31.68 17.65 13.77
N GLY A 372 -30.73 17.55 12.85
CA GLY A 372 -30.84 18.04 11.48
C GLY A 372 -31.83 17.25 10.63
N SER A 373 -32.13 17.77 9.43
CA SER A 373 -33.03 17.12 8.47
C SER A 373 -32.22 16.45 7.36
N VAL A 374 -32.62 15.24 6.98
CA VAL A 374 -32.03 14.51 5.85
C VAL A 374 -33.10 13.80 5.03
N PHE A 375 -32.77 13.49 3.78
CA PHE A 375 -33.57 12.62 2.94
C PHE A 375 -33.37 11.17 3.36
N LEU A 376 -34.46 10.46 3.60
CA LEU A 376 -34.49 9.03 3.85
C LEU A 376 -35.23 8.32 2.73
N GLU A 377 -34.80 7.11 2.39
CA GLU A 377 -35.49 6.27 1.41
C GLU A 377 -36.82 5.79 1.98
N ILE A 378 -37.88 5.86 1.17
CA ILE A 378 -39.20 5.35 1.48
C ILE A 378 -39.22 3.86 1.17
N LEU A 379 -39.30 3.04 2.22
CA LEU A 379 -39.40 1.58 2.09
C LEU A 379 -40.85 1.08 2.06
N GLU A 380 -41.76 1.82 2.70
CA GLU A 380 -43.20 1.57 2.74
C GLU A 380 -43.92 2.90 2.99
N GLU A 381 -45.08 3.09 2.36
CA GLU A 381 -45.92 4.27 2.50
C GLU A 381 -47.40 3.87 2.68
N LYS A 382 -48.04 4.37 3.74
CA LYS A 382 -49.45 4.11 4.02
C LYS A 382 -50.08 5.30 4.74
N ASN A 383 -51.16 5.85 4.19
CA ASN A 383 -51.92 6.98 4.76
C ASN A 383 -51.02 8.14 5.24
N GLU A 384 -50.10 8.60 4.38
CA GLU A 384 -49.11 9.65 4.69
C GLU A 384 -48.13 9.32 5.84
N GLY A 385 -48.12 8.07 6.32
CA GLY A 385 -47.09 7.52 7.17
C GLY A 385 -46.09 6.68 6.37
N TYR A 386 -44.87 6.57 6.88
CA TYR A 386 -43.74 5.98 6.18
C TYR A 386 -42.88 5.11 7.09
N VAL A 387 -42.36 4.03 6.52
CA VAL A 387 -41.16 3.34 7.01
C VAL A 387 -39.99 3.78 6.14
N LEU A 388 -38.95 4.30 6.78
CA LEU A 388 -37.86 5.00 6.13
C LEU A 388 -36.51 4.34 6.43
N ASN A 389 -35.56 4.46 5.52
CA ASN A 389 -34.18 4.01 5.69
C ASN A 389 -33.18 5.15 5.47
N ASP A 390 -32.18 5.24 6.36
CA ASP A 390 -31.04 6.12 6.14
C ASP A 390 -29.96 5.38 5.37
N LEU A 391 -29.73 5.74 4.10
CA LEU A 391 -28.69 5.09 3.30
C LEU A 391 -27.31 5.18 3.92
N ARG A 392 -27.03 6.20 4.74
CA ARG A 392 -25.76 6.31 5.46
C ARG A 392 -25.60 5.17 6.46
N TYR A 393 -26.70 4.75 7.07
CA TYR A 393 -26.80 3.69 8.07
C TYR A 393 -27.92 2.71 7.68
N PRO A 394 -27.71 1.83 6.69
CA PRO A 394 -28.78 1.04 6.07
C PRO A 394 -29.46 0.05 7.03
N GLU A 395 -28.85 -0.22 8.18
CA GLU A 395 -29.41 -1.02 9.27
C GLU A 395 -30.38 -0.22 10.17
N ASP A 396 -30.48 1.09 9.97
CA ASP A 396 -31.33 1.98 10.77
C ASP A 396 -32.63 2.31 10.04
N TYR A 397 -33.72 1.76 10.56
CA TYR A 397 -35.07 2.03 10.09
C TYR A 397 -35.76 3.07 10.98
N TYR A 398 -36.56 3.93 10.35
CA TYR A 398 -37.26 5.01 11.00
C TYR A 398 -38.75 4.95 10.71
N LEU A 399 -39.56 5.29 11.70
CA LEU A 399 -41.02 5.43 11.55
C LEU A 399 -41.37 6.91 11.46
N LYS A 400 -42.15 7.29 10.46
CA LYS A 400 -42.73 8.63 10.32
C LYS A 400 -44.24 8.51 10.23
N LEU A 401 -44.97 8.92 11.26
CA LEU A 401 -46.44 8.96 11.21
C LEU A 401 -46.93 10.26 10.59
N ALA A 402 -48.10 10.25 9.95
CA ALA A 402 -48.68 11.39 9.24
C ALA A 402 -48.79 12.65 10.13
N ASN A 403 -49.31 12.48 11.34
CA ASN A 403 -49.51 13.55 12.32
C ASN A 403 -48.25 13.97 13.10
N GLN A 404 -47.11 13.31 12.89
CA GLN A 404 -45.87 13.63 13.58
C GLN A 404 -44.97 14.49 12.70
N PRO A 405 -44.37 15.60 13.17
CA PRO A 405 -43.52 16.44 12.31
C PRO A 405 -42.12 15.85 12.05
N LYS A 406 -41.71 14.83 12.81
CA LYS A 406 -40.37 14.21 12.76
C LYS A 406 -40.48 12.70 12.58
N ALA A 407 -39.45 12.08 12.02
CA ALA A 407 -39.32 10.63 12.04
C ALA A 407 -38.64 10.19 13.35
N VAL A 408 -38.94 9.00 13.84
CA VAL A 408 -38.34 8.43 15.06
C VAL A 408 -37.53 7.18 14.74
N TYR A 409 -36.38 7.07 15.39
CA TYR A 409 -35.60 5.83 15.44
C TYR A 409 -35.96 5.05 16.70
N LEU A 410 -36.45 3.82 16.52
CA LEU A 410 -36.90 2.91 17.58
C LEU A 410 -36.00 1.67 17.70
N GLY A 411 -34.73 1.77 17.30
CA GLY A 411 -33.73 0.74 17.49
C GLY A 411 -32.87 0.92 18.74
N GLU A 412 -31.83 0.09 18.85
CA GLU A 412 -30.97 0.05 20.04
C GLU A 412 -29.90 1.15 20.07
N LYS A 413 -29.59 1.84 18.97
CA LYS A 413 -28.53 2.86 18.97
C LYS A 413 -28.91 4.08 19.80
N GLY A 414 -28.07 4.43 20.77
CA GLY A 414 -28.16 5.65 21.58
C GLY A 414 -26.92 6.54 21.43
N GLY A 415 -27.01 7.79 21.90
CA GLY A 415 -25.86 8.71 21.88
C GLY A 415 -24.66 8.25 22.72
N PHE A 416 -24.90 7.36 23.70
CA PHE A 416 -23.87 6.70 24.51
C PHE A 416 -24.22 5.20 24.65
N GLY A 417 -23.78 4.38 23.70
CA GLY A 417 -24.00 2.94 23.70
C GLY A 417 -25.43 2.52 23.34
N LYS A 418 -25.81 1.29 23.74
CA LYS A 418 -27.12 0.71 23.43
C LYS A 418 -28.22 1.23 24.38
N ARG A 419 -29.37 1.63 23.82
CA ARG A 419 -30.59 1.95 24.56
C ARG A 419 -31.14 0.68 25.20
N LYS A 420 -31.54 0.77 26.47
CA LYS A 420 -32.25 -0.30 27.15
C LYS A 420 -33.68 -0.45 26.59
N PRO A 421 -34.27 -1.65 26.59
CA PRO A 421 -35.63 -1.88 26.06
C PRO A 421 -36.69 -0.93 26.64
N GLU A 422 -36.61 -0.59 27.92
CA GLU A 422 -37.58 0.29 28.58
C GLU A 422 -37.54 1.72 28.01
N LYS A 423 -36.36 2.18 27.58
CA LYS A 423 -36.20 3.50 26.93
C LYS A 423 -36.76 3.48 25.51
N ILE A 424 -36.62 2.37 24.79
CA ILE A 424 -37.19 2.20 23.45
C ILE A 424 -38.72 2.17 23.54
N LYS A 425 -39.26 1.36 24.48
CA LYS A 425 -40.70 1.32 24.76
C LYS A 425 -41.24 2.71 25.08
N LYS A 426 -40.58 3.44 25.99
CA LYS A 426 -41.00 4.82 26.33
C LYS A 426 -41.04 5.72 25.10
N ALA A 427 -40.00 5.68 24.25
CA ALA A 427 -39.97 6.46 23.02
C ALA A 427 -41.08 6.06 22.03
N PHE A 428 -41.39 4.76 21.93
CA PHE A 428 -42.51 4.24 21.14
C PHE A 428 -43.84 4.79 21.66
N ASP A 429 -44.13 4.62 22.94
CA ASP A 429 -45.40 5.03 23.56
C ASP A 429 -45.64 6.54 23.40
N GLU A 430 -44.59 7.35 23.62
CA GLU A 430 -44.62 8.81 23.47
C GLU A 430 -44.84 9.25 22.01
N TYR A 431 -44.13 8.62 21.06
CA TYR A 431 -44.19 9.01 19.65
C TYR A 431 -45.46 8.53 18.96
N VAL A 432 -45.83 7.27 19.15
CA VAL A 432 -47.00 6.66 18.52
C VAL A 432 -48.29 7.23 19.12
N SER A 433 -48.31 7.48 20.43
CA SER A 433 -49.45 8.12 21.12
C SER A 433 -50.80 7.47 20.77
N CYS A 434 -50.81 6.14 20.78
CA CYS A 434 -51.98 5.31 20.54
C CYS A 434 -52.05 4.14 21.54
N PRO A 435 -52.92 4.21 22.57
CA PRO A 435 -52.97 3.22 23.65
C PRO A 435 -53.33 1.80 23.22
N THR A 436 -53.91 1.62 22.04
CA THR A 436 -54.29 0.29 21.52
C THR A 436 -53.11 -0.49 20.96
N LEU A 437 -51.98 0.18 20.64
CA LEU A 437 -50.78 -0.48 20.13
C LEU A 437 -49.83 -0.81 21.28
N ASP A 438 -49.54 -2.10 21.42
CA ASP A 438 -48.64 -2.62 22.45
C ASP A 438 -47.24 -2.85 21.86
N PHE A 439 -46.25 -2.13 22.37
CA PHE A 439 -44.84 -2.25 21.98
C PHE A 439 -44.33 -3.70 21.98
N SER A 440 -44.78 -4.56 22.90
CA SER A 440 -44.29 -5.94 23.01
C SER A 440 -44.63 -6.82 21.79
N LYS A 441 -45.56 -6.38 20.94
CA LYS A 441 -46.00 -7.10 19.74
C LYS A 441 -45.15 -6.81 18.50
N TYR A 442 -44.20 -5.87 18.59
CA TYR A 442 -43.46 -5.38 17.44
C TYR A 442 -41.96 -5.51 17.65
N ASP A 443 -41.25 -5.97 16.62
CA ASP A 443 -39.80 -5.82 16.55
C ASP A 443 -39.45 -4.49 15.87
N THR A 444 -39.38 -3.41 16.65
CA THR A 444 -39.14 -2.06 16.12
C THR A 444 -37.74 -1.83 15.56
N LYS A 445 -36.89 -2.87 15.54
CA LYS A 445 -35.52 -2.83 14.99
C LYS A 445 -35.49 -3.24 13.52
N THR A 446 -36.53 -3.90 13.02
CA THR A 446 -36.58 -4.44 11.66
C THR A 446 -37.52 -3.62 10.79
N LYS A 447 -37.32 -3.70 9.46
CA LYS A 447 -38.24 -3.13 8.48
C LYS A 447 -39.64 -3.67 8.70
N GLU A 448 -39.76 -4.99 8.79
CA GLU A 448 -41.04 -5.72 8.86
C GLU A 448 -41.82 -5.34 10.12
N GLY A 449 -41.15 -5.21 11.26
CA GLY A 449 -41.80 -4.79 12.50
C GLY A 449 -42.32 -3.35 12.43
N LEU A 450 -41.57 -2.41 11.83
CA LEU A 450 -42.06 -1.03 11.64
C LEU A 450 -43.19 -0.94 10.60
N VAL A 451 -43.16 -1.77 9.55
CA VAL A 451 -44.27 -1.87 8.58
C VAL A 451 -45.54 -2.32 9.30
N GLN A 452 -45.44 -3.30 10.20
CA GLN A 452 -46.57 -3.76 10.99
C GLN A 452 -47.10 -2.66 11.93
N VAL A 453 -46.23 -1.92 12.61
CA VAL A 453 -46.62 -0.76 13.43
C VAL A 453 -47.39 0.27 12.58
N LEU A 454 -46.87 0.63 11.41
CA LEU A 454 -47.50 1.60 10.51
C LEU A 454 -48.88 1.12 10.03
N ALA A 455 -49.00 -0.17 9.70
CA ALA A 455 -50.24 -0.77 9.26
C ALA A 455 -51.31 -0.79 10.36
N ASP A 456 -50.95 -1.20 11.56
CA ASP A 456 -51.85 -1.26 12.72
C ASP A 456 -52.25 0.13 13.20
N TYR A 457 -51.31 1.08 13.19
CA TYR A 457 -51.59 2.48 13.49
C TYR A 457 -52.65 3.04 12.55
N SER A 458 -52.47 2.84 11.24
CA SER A 458 -53.41 3.31 10.22
C SER A 458 -54.82 2.71 10.37
N ALA A 459 -54.91 1.48 10.90
CA ALA A 459 -56.19 0.77 11.03
C ALA A 459 -56.91 1.07 12.35
N GLN A 460 -56.17 1.18 13.45
CA GLN A 460 -56.71 1.16 14.81
C GLN A 460 -56.64 2.52 15.50
N CYS A 461 -55.72 3.38 15.06
CA CYS A 461 -55.44 4.68 15.66
C CYS A 461 -55.99 5.78 14.74
N LYS A 462 -57.32 5.94 14.70
CA LYS A 462 -57.94 7.06 13.97
C LYS A 462 -57.53 8.39 14.61
N LYS A 463 -56.63 9.11 13.96
CA LYS A 463 -56.35 10.53 14.16
C LYS A 463 -56.29 11.22 12.82
#